data_AF-Q07NU5-F1
#
_entry.id   AF-Q07NU5-F1
#
_cell.length_a   1.000
_cell.length_b   1.000
_cell.length_c   1.000
_cell.angle_alpha   90.00
_cell.angle_beta   90.00
_cell.angle_gamma   90.00
#
_symmetry.space_group_name_H-M   'P 1'
#
loop_
_entity.id
_entity.type
_entity.pdbx_description
1 polymer ?
#
loop_
_entity_poly.entity_id
_entity_poly.type
_entity_poly.pdbx_seq_one_letter_code
_entity_poly.pdbx_strand_id
1 'polypeptide(L)'
;MTWITRVLSDSPKITIMWQPVETVPEGIDIALAVIDHVGVHSLVFPCRHSGDRWISSITQRTVDVHPTHWQLWTSSRLLQESHPSDGEFLMTR
;
A
#
# COMPACT_ATOMS: atom_id res chain seq x y z
N MET A 1 1.87 31.94 -33.13
CA MET A 1 2.96 31.43 -32.25
C MET A 1 2.28 30.75 -31.07
N THR A 2 1.88 29.50 -31.28
CA THR A 2 0.94 28.77 -30.43
C THR A 2 1.64 28.26 -29.19
N TRP A 3 1.30 28.85 -28.04
CA TRP A 3 1.76 28.50 -26.71
C TRP A 3 1.10 27.18 -26.30
N ILE A 4 1.67 26.05 -26.72
CA ILE A 4 1.27 24.74 -26.21
C ILE A 4 1.57 24.74 -24.71
N THR A 5 0.54 24.90 -23.90
CA THR A 5 0.62 24.81 -22.45
C THR A 5 0.82 23.35 -22.10
N ARG A 6 2.09 22.96 -22.09
CA ARG A 6 2.73 22.02 -21.16
C ARG A 6 1.75 21.30 -20.23
N VAL A 7 1.20 20.19 -20.72
CA VAL A 7 0.41 19.20 -19.96
C VAL A 7 1.38 18.41 -19.05
N LEU A 8 1.94 19.07 -18.03
CA LEU A 8 2.86 18.45 -17.06
C LEU A 8 2.57 18.91 -15.62
N SER A 9 1.30 19.13 -15.26
CA SER A 9 0.92 19.48 -13.87
C SER A 9 0.00 18.47 -13.19
N ASP A 10 -0.49 17.45 -13.90
CA ASP A 10 -1.04 16.26 -13.26
C ASP A 10 -0.04 15.11 -13.41
N SER A 11 1.17 15.31 -12.88
CA SER A 11 1.92 14.13 -12.47
C SER A 11 1.13 13.57 -11.29
N PRO A 12 0.58 12.35 -11.35
CA PRO A 12 0.05 11.74 -10.15
C PRO A 12 1.21 11.76 -9.17
N LYS A 13 1.10 12.60 -8.14
CA LYS A 13 2.05 12.54 -7.04
C LYS A 13 1.87 11.12 -6.53
N ILE A 14 2.80 10.24 -6.89
CA ILE A 14 2.93 8.90 -6.36
C ILE A 14 3.37 9.13 -4.90
N THR A 15 2.43 9.63 -4.10
CA THR A 15 2.66 10.04 -2.73
C THR A 15 2.82 8.76 -1.96
N ILE A 16 4.06 8.47 -1.59
CA ILE A 16 4.45 7.30 -0.79
C ILE A 16 3.99 7.47 0.67
N MET A 17 3.01 8.33 0.95
CA MET A 17 2.43 8.53 2.28
C MET A 17 1.06 7.87 2.31
N TRP A 18 0.70 7.34 3.48
CA TRP A 18 -0.65 6.87 3.76
C TRP A 18 -1.69 7.93 3.38
N GLN A 19 -2.63 7.53 2.55
CA GLN A 19 -3.76 8.33 2.08
C GLN A 19 -5.04 7.81 2.74
N PRO A 20 -6.07 8.65 2.94
CA PRO A 20 -7.36 8.19 3.45
C PRO A 20 -8.01 7.20 2.48
N VAL A 21 -8.63 6.13 3.00
CA VAL A 21 -9.28 5.08 2.20
C VAL A 21 -10.24 5.62 1.13
N GLU A 22 -10.87 6.76 1.39
CA GLU A 22 -11.84 7.42 0.50
C GLU A 22 -11.24 7.90 -0.83
N THR A 23 -9.91 8.11 -0.89
CA THR A 23 -9.23 8.57 -2.12
C THR A 23 -8.66 7.43 -2.94
N VAL A 24 -9.02 6.18 -2.62
CA VAL A 24 -8.46 5.01 -3.27
C VAL A 24 -8.83 4.95 -4.76
N PRO A 25 -7.85 4.81 -5.67
CA PRO A 25 -8.14 4.53 -7.06
C PRO A 25 -8.61 3.09 -7.24
N GLU A 26 -9.60 2.90 -8.11
CA GLU A 26 -10.03 1.55 -8.47
C GLU A 26 -8.97 0.85 -9.34
N GLY A 27 -8.80 -0.46 -9.16
CA GLY A 27 -8.01 -1.26 -10.10
C GLY A 27 -6.50 -1.29 -9.87
N ILE A 28 -5.97 -0.59 -8.87
CA ILE A 28 -4.53 -0.57 -8.57
C ILE A 28 -4.17 -1.43 -7.36
N ASP A 29 -2.94 -1.95 -7.35
CA ASP A 29 -2.39 -2.71 -6.23
C ASP A 29 -1.91 -1.76 -5.12
N ILE A 30 -2.49 -1.91 -3.93
CA ILE A 30 -2.26 -1.05 -2.78
C ILE A 30 -2.09 -1.87 -1.50
N ALA A 31 -1.39 -1.28 -0.55
CA ALA A 31 -1.40 -1.71 0.83
C ALA A 31 -2.54 -1.02 1.58
N LEU A 32 -3.31 -1.79 2.33
CA LEU A 32 -4.33 -1.28 3.23
C LEU A 32 -3.77 -1.18 4.65
N ALA A 33 -4.25 -0.21 5.43
CA ALA A 33 -4.00 -0.11 6.86
C ALA A 33 -5.31 -0.05 7.62
N VAL A 34 -5.48 -0.96 8.57
CA VAL A 34 -6.63 -1.07 9.46
C VAL A 34 -6.21 -0.53 10.81
N ILE A 35 -7.07 0.26 11.45
CA ILE A 35 -6.87 0.68 12.84
C ILE A 35 -7.78 -0.18 13.69
N ASP A 36 -7.20 -0.79 14.71
CA ASP A 36 -7.88 -1.64 15.69
C ASP A 36 -7.46 -1.23 17.11
N HIS A 37 -7.96 -1.92 18.15
CA HIS A 37 -7.69 -1.61 19.55
C HIS A 37 -6.20 -1.65 19.94
N VAL A 38 -5.36 -2.35 19.16
CA VAL A 38 -3.90 -2.41 19.36
C VAL A 38 -3.16 -1.28 18.65
N GLY A 39 -3.75 -0.69 17.60
CA GLY A 39 -3.13 0.37 16.80
C GLY A 39 -3.33 0.19 15.30
N VAL A 40 -2.43 0.80 14.53
CA VAL A 40 -2.45 0.78 13.05
C VAL A 40 -1.72 -0.46 12.54
N HIS A 41 -2.41 -1.32 11.78
CA HIS A 41 -1.87 -2.52 11.16
C HIS A 41 -2.00 -2.45 9.65
N SER A 42 -0.87 -2.48 8.95
CA SER A 42 -0.86 -2.58 7.49
C SER A 42 -0.96 -4.04 7.04
N LEU A 43 -1.82 -4.29 6.05
CA LEU A 43 -1.86 -5.54 5.32
C LEU A 43 -0.52 -5.77 4.60
N VAL A 44 0.02 -6.98 4.79
CA VAL A 44 1.29 -7.44 4.20
C VAL A 44 1.13 -8.03 2.80
N PHE A 45 -0.01 -7.77 2.15
CA PHE A 45 -0.29 -8.24 0.80
C PHE A 45 -0.98 -7.16 -0.04
N PRO A 46 -0.75 -7.15 -1.37
CA PRO A 46 -1.41 -6.23 -2.27
C PRO A 46 -2.91 -6.53 -2.32
N CYS A 47 -3.69 -5.47 -2.13
CA CYS A 47 -5.14 -5.45 -2.29
C CYS A 47 -5.49 -4.52 -3.45
N ARG A 48 -6.66 -4.72 -4.04
CA ARG A 48 -7.20 -3.89 -5.09
C ARG A 48 -8.61 -3.48 -4.72
N HIS A 49 -8.93 -2.21 -4.92
CA HIS A 49 -10.30 -1.74 -4.81
C HIS A 49 -11.08 -2.16 -6.06
N SER A 50 -12.24 -2.79 -5.88
CA SER A 50 -13.15 -3.17 -6.96
C SER A 50 -14.59 -2.94 -6.51
N GLY A 51 -15.18 -1.84 -6.96
CA GLY A 51 -16.49 -1.39 -6.51
C GLY A 51 -16.51 -1.09 -5.01
N ASP A 52 -17.27 -1.86 -4.24
CA ASP A 52 -17.39 -1.72 -2.78
C ASP A 52 -16.58 -2.78 -2.02
N ARG A 53 -15.73 -3.54 -2.73
CA ARG A 53 -15.01 -4.69 -2.18
C ARG A 53 -13.51 -4.56 -2.37
N TRP A 54 -12.78 -5.07 -1.39
CA TRP A 54 -11.35 -5.29 -1.50
C TRP A 54 -11.09 -6.68 -2.05
N ILE A 55 -10.21 -6.79 -3.03
CA ILE A 55 -9.80 -8.06 -3.61
C ILE A 55 -8.30 -8.21 -3.38
N SER A 56 -7.89 -9.31 -2.77
CA SER A 56 -6.47 -9.66 -2.65
C SER A 56 -5.91 -9.96 -4.04
N SER A 57 -4.87 -9.25 -4.46
CA SER A 57 -4.25 -9.49 -5.77
C SER A 57 -3.54 -10.85 -5.84
N ILE A 58 -3.09 -11.36 -4.68
CA ILE A 58 -2.44 -12.68 -4.57
C ILE A 58 -3.46 -13.80 -4.73
N THR A 59 -4.53 -13.77 -3.94
CA THR A 59 -5.47 -14.91 -3.84
C THR A 59 -6.71 -14.75 -4.71
N GLN A 60 -6.92 -13.56 -5.27
CA GLN A 60 -8.14 -13.14 -5.98
C GLN A 60 -9.42 -13.33 -5.15
N ARG A 61 -9.31 -13.37 -3.82
CA ARG A 61 -10.44 -13.48 -2.90
C ARG A 61 -10.86 -12.11 -2.40
N THR A 62 -12.16 -11.97 -2.12
CA THR A 62 -12.70 -10.81 -1.42
C THR A 62 -12.15 -10.77 0.00
N VAL A 63 -11.64 -9.61 0.39
CA VAL A 63 -11.09 -9.34 1.71
C VAL A 63 -12.09 -8.47 2.45
N ASP A 64 -12.65 -8.99 3.52
CA ASP A 64 -13.58 -8.26 4.37
C ASP A 64 -12.77 -7.50 5.43
N VAL A 65 -12.46 -6.24 5.15
CA VAL A 65 -11.69 -5.36 6.03
C VAL A 65 -12.25 -3.94 5.96
N HIS A 66 -12.12 -3.21 7.07
CA HIS A 66 -12.43 -1.79 7.16
C HIS A 66 -11.13 -0.98 7.26
N PRO A 67 -10.41 -0.79 6.15
CA PRO A 67 -9.19 0.00 6.16
C PRO A 67 -9.52 1.47 6.38
N THR A 68 -8.65 2.14 7.12
CA THR A 68 -8.74 3.59 7.36
C THR A 68 -7.84 4.36 6.39
N HIS A 69 -6.71 3.76 6.04
CA HIS A 69 -5.72 4.35 5.16
C HIS A 69 -5.26 3.34 4.10
N TRP A 70 -4.76 3.86 2.98
CA TRP A 70 -4.15 3.08 1.92
C TRP A 70 -2.82 3.72 1.47
N GLN A 71 -1.98 2.93 0.82
CA GLN A 71 -0.73 3.39 0.22
C GLN A 71 -0.44 2.54 -1.01
N LEU A 72 0.24 3.10 -2.01
CA LEU A 72 0.63 2.34 -3.20
C LEU A 72 1.53 1.15 -2.84
N TRP A 73 1.21 -0.01 -3.41
CA TRP A 73 2.04 -1.20 -3.27
C TRP A 73 3.29 -1.03 -4.15
N THR A 74 4.35 -0.47 -3.58
CA THR A 74 5.62 -0.23 -4.30
C THR A 74 6.57 -1.38 -4.06
N SER A 75 7.35 -1.76 -5.08
CA SER A 75 8.41 -2.78 -4.95
C SER A 75 9.47 -2.45 -3.89
N SER A 76 9.57 -1.18 -3.46
CA SER A 76 10.42 -0.77 -2.33
C SER A 76 9.98 -1.38 -1.00
N ARG A 77 8.71 -1.78 -0.86
CA ARG A 77 8.24 -2.51 0.32
C ARG A 77 8.83 -3.92 0.41
N LEU A 78 9.11 -4.56 -0.73
CA LEU A 78 9.86 -5.82 -0.77
C LEU A 78 11.31 -5.63 -0.30
N LEU A 79 11.83 -4.40 -0.27
CA LEU A 79 13.14 -4.05 0.32
C LEU A 79 13.04 -3.65 1.80
N GLN A 80 11.84 -3.38 2.34
CA GLN A 80 11.66 -3.18 3.79
C GLN A 80 11.67 -4.52 4.56
N GLU A 81 11.34 -5.64 3.91
CA GLU A 81 11.51 -6.99 4.49
C GLU A 81 12.99 -7.44 4.54
N SER A 82 13.93 -6.68 3.94
CA SER A 82 15.37 -6.85 4.16
C SER A 82 15.89 -6.01 5.33
N HIS A 83 15.17 -6.00 6.46
CA HIS A 83 15.77 -5.66 7.75
C HIS A 83 16.26 -6.97 8.40
N PRO A 84 17.58 -7.23 8.47
CA PRO A 84 18.12 -8.31 9.30
C PRO A 84 17.94 -7.92 10.76
N SER A 85 16.82 -8.28 11.36
CA SER A 85 16.57 -8.03 12.79
C SER A 85 15.70 -9.15 13.33
N ASP A 86 16.30 -10.33 13.52
CA ASP A 86 16.44 -10.94 14.85
C ASP A 86 17.03 -12.36 14.70
N GLY A 87 18.16 -12.64 15.36
CA GLY A 87 18.62 -14.01 15.62
C GLY A 87 19.97 -14.43 15.04
N GLU A 88 21.09 -13.81 15.44
CA GLU A 88 22.23 -14.65 15.85
C GLU A 88 22.48 -14.47 17.35
N PHE A 89 21.76 -15.32 18.07
CA PHE A 89 21.89 -15.64 19.48
C PHE A 89 23.23 -16.39 19.67
N LEU A 90 24.03 -15.92 20.63
CA LEU A 90 25.28 -16.48 21.15
C LEU A 90 25.50 -17.99 20.88
N MET A 91 26.49 -18.33 20.06
CA MET A 91 27.20 -19.61 20.15
C MET A 91 28.61 -19.37 20.67
N THR A 92 28.76 -19.56 21.98
CA THR A 92 30.01 -19.80 22.69
C THR A 92 30.91 -20.78 21.94
N ARG A 93 32.13 -20.35 21.62
CA ARG A 93 33.35 -21.17 21.76
C ARG A 93 34.63 -20.36 21.68
#